data_AF-A0A836SY48-F1
#
_entry.id   AF-A0A836SY48-F1
#
_cell.length_a   1.000
_cell.length_b   1.000
_cell.length_c   1.000
_cell.angle_alpha   90.00
_cell.angle_beta   90.00
_cell.angle_gamma   90.00
#
_symmetry.space_group_name_H-M   'P 1'
#
loop_
_entity.id
_entity.type
_entity.pdbx_description
1 polymer ?
#
loop_
_entity_poly.entity_id
_entity_poly.type
_entity_poly.pdbx_seq_one_letter_code
_entity_poly.pdbx_strand_id
1 'polypeptide(L)'
;MYTFLRVSLSFILFFSITSTSIYGNEEKMPFQIESGTIIYEITGGAELTPETNLTIKGRAKLRFKDWGKVKIEEESGILLTTGAIKHQEKVKKFVKETEDNIIIVDYSNEQLIEHKRAASKNPKDDIKNLAYKGKSTIADIECDLWEGMGIRKCMYKGIILLLESHVYTAHYSKKAITVLLDINHTKEEFTLPDYPIHKIGFFKDNKKTKNTTKTGSFRKLIKNKVAISGDKVSFTQERENRKKQKFLNNLGKDIFIQQKKLLPDLLLSMQKTRACLQTVENPFEANECIEEFSHMKEKLGSLEEDYIILWDQNHKEILLDKIEDELTGLQAKNPCIKRAKNITDLSACLKNE
;
A
#
# COMPACT_ATOMS: atom_id res chain seq x y z
N MET A 1 -65.61 -39.59 -69.08
CA MET A 1 -64.39 -39.01 -69.69
C MET A 1 -64.10 -37.71 -68.94
N TYR A 2 -63.07 -37.72 -68.08
CA TYR A 2 -62.30 -36.59 -67.47
C TYR A 2 -63.09 -35.46 -66.73
N THR A 3 -62.78 -35.02 -65.50
CA THR A 3 -61.79 -35.40 -64.48
C THR A 3 -62.19 -34.72 -63.16
N PHE A 4 -61.92 -35.43 -62.06
CA PHE A 4 -62.00 -34.99 -60.67
C PHE A 4 -61.17 -33.73 -60.39
N LEU A 5 -61.75 -32.72 -59.74
CA LEU A 5 -61.01 -31.64 -59.09
C LEU A 5 -60.73 -32.06 -57.63
N ARG A 6 -59.51 -32.53 -57.39
CA ARG A 6 -59.00 -32.87 -56.05
C ARG A 6 -58.67 -31.59 -55.28
N VAL A 7 -59.34 -31.40 -54.16
CA VAL A 7 -58.94 -30.47 -53.09
C VAL A 7 -57.74 -31.10 -52.37
N SER A 8 -56.52 -30.68 -52.72
CA SER A 8 -55.32 -31.01 -51.97
C SER A 8 -55.05 -29.93 -50.94
N LEU A 9 -55.50 -30.19 -49.70
CA LEU A 9 -55.24 -29.40 -48.51
C LEU A 9 -53.77 -29.63 -48.09
N SER A 10 -52.82 -28.88 -48.67
CA SER A 10 -51.42 -28.88 -48.25
C SER A 10 -51.29 -28.12 -46.92
N PHE A 11 -51.31 -28.86 -45.81
CA PHE A 11 -50.85 -28.39 -44.50
C PHE A 11 -49.31 -28.25 -44.55
N ILE A 12 -48.81 -27.09 -44.98
CA ILE A 12 -47.40 -26.73 -44.80
C ILE A 12 -47.25 -26.29 -43.34
N LEU A 13 -46.84 -27.25 -42.51
CA LEU A 13 -46.46 -27.04 -41.12
C LEU A 13 -45.09 -26.33 -41.12
N PHE A 14 -45.12 -24.99 -41.11
CA PHE A 14 -43.93 -24.16 -40.87
C PHE A 14 -43.49 -24.38 -39.42
N PHE A 15 -42.62 -25.37 -39.20
CA PHE A 15 -41.84 -25.49 -37.97
C PHE A 15 -40.81 -24.35 -37.96
N SER A 16 -41.22 -23.20 -37.44
CA SER A 16 -40.29 -22.14 -37.05
C SER A 16 -39.45 -22.65 -35.89
N ILE A 17 -38.30 -23.24 -36.22
CA ILE A 17 -37.20 -23.47 -35.28
C ILE A 17 -36.75 -22.07 -34.85
N THR A 18 -37.38 -21.56 -33.80
CA THR A 18 -36.90 -20.42 -33.04
C THR A 18 -35.68 -20.95 -32.29
N SER A 19 -34.51 -20.78 -32.90
CA SER A 19 -33.23 -20.85 -32.19
C SER A 19 -33.22 -19.69 -31.19
N THR A 20 -33.77 -19.91 -30.00
CA THR A 20 -33.47 -19.08 -28.85
C THR A 20 -32.00 -19.33 -28.54
N SER A 21 -31.13 -18.44 -29.02
CA SER A 21 -29.78 -18.32 -28.52
C SER A 21 -29.90 -18.12 -27.02
N ILE A 22 -29.64 -19.18 -26.26
CA ILE A 22 -29.41 -19.08 -24.82
C ILE A 22 -28.17 -18.20 -24.73
N TYR A 23 -28.37 -16.91 -24.49
CA TYR A 23 -27.34 -16.05 -23.94
C TYR A 23 -27.02 -16.63 -22.57
N GLY A 24 -26.11 -17.61 -22.54
CA GLY A 24 -25.41 -17.98 -21.33
C GLY A 24 -24.79 -16.70 -20.81
N ASN A 25 -25.22 -16.28 -19.62
CA ASN A 25 -24.57 -15.23 -18.88
C ASN A 25 -23.15 -15.75 -18.61
N GLU A 26 -22.19 -15.40 -19.47
CA GLU A 26 -20.79 -15.85 -19.35
C GLU A 26 -20.34 -15.51 -17.94
N GLU A 27 -20.19 -16.54 -17.11
CA GLU A 27 -19.75 -16.40 -15.74
C GLU A 27 -18.33 -15.83 -15.78
N LYS A 28 -18.20 -14.54 -15.45
CA LYS A 28 -16.94 -13.81 -15.58
C LYS A 28 -15.96 -14.29 -14.52
N MET A 29 -15.20 -15.31 -14.87
CA MET A 29 -14.09 -15.83 -14.06
C MET A 29 -12.94 -14.80 -14.02
N PRO A 30 -12.50 -14.36 -12.83
CA PRO A 30 -11.36 -13.44 -12.71
C PRO A 30 -10.07 -13.99 -13.32
N PHE A 31 -9.83 -15.30 -13.18
CA PHE A 31 -8.66 -16.00 -13.71
C PHE A 31 -9.07 -17.17 -14.59
N GLN A 32 -8.23 -17.50 -15.58
CA GLN A 32 -8.40 -18.71 -16.41
C GLN A 32 -7.67 -19.94 -15.82
N ILE A 33 -7.24 -19.83 -14.56
CA ILE A 33 -6.58 -20.89 -13.79
C ILE A 33 -7.44 -21.15 -12.57
N GLU A 34 -7.65 -22.42 -12.22
CA GLU A 34 -8.55 -22.81 -11.14
C GLU A 34 -8.02 -22.38 -9.77
N SER A 35 -6.75 -22.68 -9.48
CA SER A 35 -6.11 -22.37 -8.20
C SER A 35 -4.63 -22.00 -8.34
N GLY A 36 -4.07 -21.33 -7.34
CA GLY A 36 -2.66 -20.98 -7.35
C GLY A 36 -2.17 -20.15 -6.18
N THR A 37 -0.86 -20.18 -6.00
CA THR A 37 -0.10 -19.30 -5.09
C THR A 37 0.95 -18.52 -5.85
N ILE A 38 0.97 -17.21 -5.65
CA ILE A 38 2.00 -16.32 -6.19
C ILE A 38 2.67 -15.59 -5.04
N ILE A 39 4.00 -15.64 -5.01
CA ILE A 39 4.83 -14.85 -4.11
C ILE A 39 5.44 -13.71 -4.91
N TYR A 40 5.30 -12.50 -4.39
CA TYR A 40 5.82 -11.27 -4.98
C TYR A 40 6.88 -10.65 -4.10
N GLU A 41 7.87 -10.06 -4.74
CA GLU A 41 8.71 -9.03 -4.16
C GLU A 41 8.08 -7.65 -4.41
N ILE A 42 8.10 -6.80 -3.40
CA ILE A 42 7.66 -5.41 -3.48
C ILE A 42 8.87 -4.50 -3.24
N THR A 43 9.11 -3.61 -4.19
CA THR A 43 10.08 -2.52 -4.06
C THR A 43 9.42 -1.21 -4.44
N GLY A 44 9.94 -0.11 -3.93
CA GLY A 44 9.51 1.21 -4.34
C GLY A 44 10.21 2.29 -3.57
N GLY A 45 9.95 3.52 -3.96
CA GLY A 45 10.48 4.68 -3.29
C GLY A 45 10.09 5.97 -3.98
N ALA A 46 10.41 7.08 -3.34
CA ALA A 46 10.22 8.41 -3.88
C ALA A 46 11.16 9.40 -3.20
N GLU A 47 11.73 10.32 -3.96
CA GLU A 47 12.29 11.55 -3.40
C GLU A 47 11.12 12.51 -3.13
N LEU A 48 10.79 12.72 -1.85
CA LEU A 48 9.69 13.59 -1.42
C LEU A 48 10.12 15.05 -1.42
N THR A 49 11.37 15.29 -0.99
CA THR A 49 12.09 16.57 -0.96
C THR A 49 13.58 16.27 -1.14
N PRO A 50 14.44 17.26 -1.43
CA PRO A 50 15.88 17.02 -1.55
C PRO A 50 16.50 16.41 -0.28
N GLU A 51 15.88 16.64 0.87
CA GLU A 51 16.35 16.11 2.16
C GLU A 51 15.51 14.95 2.68
N THR A 52 14.47 14.47 1.98
CA THR A 52 13.62 13.38 2.48
C THR A 52 13.33 12.37 1.38
N ASN A 53 13.83 11.16 1.59
CA ASN A 53 13.61 10.02 0.72
C ASN A 53 12.69 9.01 1.37
N LEU A 54 11.92 8.32 0.54
CA LEU A 54 11.04 7.24 0.90
C LEU A 54 11.50 5.98 0.20
N THR A 55 11.63 4.89 0.95
CA THR A 55 12.00 3.56 0.45
C THR A 55 10.98 2.55 0.97
N ILE A 56 10.60 1.60 0.12
CA ILE A 56 9.65 0.55 0.44
C ILE A 56 10.24 -0.78 0.02
N LYS A 57 10.23 -1.73 0.94
CA LYS A 57 10.63 -3.11 0.69
C LYS A 57 9.60 -4.03 1.33
N GLY A 58 9.22 -5.09 0.64
CA GLY A 58 8.27 -6.03 1.20
C GLY A 58 8.06 -7.25 0.34
N ARG A 59 7.13 -8.08 0.79
CA ARG A 59 6.66 -9.26 0.07
C ARG A 59 5.15 -9.26 0.07
N ALA A 60 4.59 -9.91 -0.95
CA ALA A 60 3.18 -10.24 -0.96
C ALA A 60 2.96 -11.70 -1.33
N LYS A 61 1.88 -12.28 -0.82
CA LYS A 61 1.42 -13.61 -1.19
C LYS A 61 -0.02 -13.49 -1.67
N LEU A 62 -0.27 -13.92 -2.90
CA LEU A 62 -1.61 -14.12 -3.44
C LEU A 62 -1.90 -15.61 -3.40
N ARG A 63 -3.02 -15.99 -2.79
CA ARG A 63 -3.60 -17.33 -2.87
C ARG A 63 -4.98 -17.21 -3.50
N PHE A 64 -5.32 -18.08 -4.43
CA PHE A 64 -6.65 -18.10 -5.01
C PHE A 64 -7.09 -19.51 -5.35
N LYS A 65 -8.41 -19.67 -5.45
CA LYS A 65 -9.08 -20.89 -5.90
C LYS A 65 -10.39 -20.54 -6.58
N ASP A 66 -11.07 -21.55 -7.13
CA ASP A 66 -12.35 -21.40 -7.80
C ASP A 66 -12.28 -20.31 -8.89
N TRP A 67 -11.24 -20.35 -9.73
CA TRP A 67 -10.97 -19.38 -10.80
C TRP A 67 -10.83 -17.93 -10.32
N GLY A 68 -10.43 -17.73 -9.07
CA GLY A 68 -10.27 -16.42 -8.45
C GLY A 68 -11.55 -15.87 -7.83
N LYS A 69 -12.63 -16.65 -7.74
CA LYS A 69 -13.83 -16.30 -6.97
C LYS A 69 -13.51 -16.13 -5.48
N VAL A 70 -12.58 -16.93 -4.97
CA VAL A 70 -12.00 -16.78 -3.64
C VAL A 70 -10.51 -16.48 -3.76
N LYS A 71 -10.07 -15.37 -3.18
CA LYS A 71 -8.65 -15.04 -3.12
C LYS A 71 -8.27 -14.34 -1.82
N ILE A 72 -7.02 -14.52 -1.42
CA ILE A 72 -6.39 -13.87 -0.28
C ILE A 72 -5.11 -13.19 -0.74
N GLU A 73 -5.00 -11.89 -0.46
CA GLU A 73 -3.78 -11.11 -0.65
C GLU A 73 -3.22 -10.73 0.72
N GLU A 74 -2.04 -11.24 1.03
CA GLU A 74 -1.24 -10.84 2.17
C GLU A 74 -0.08 -9.99 1.71
N GLU A 75 0.20 -8.92 2.43
CA GLU A 75 1.41 -8.13 2.22
C GLU A 75 2.07 -7.80 3.55
N SER A 76 3.39 -7.87 3.56
CA SER A 76 4.21 -7.46 4.69
C SER A 76 5.43 -6.72 4.18
N GLY A 77 5.79 -5.61 4.80
CA GLY A 77 6.96 -4.85 4.39
C GLY A 77 7.35 -3.77 5.38
N ILE A 78 8.36 -3.02 4.98
CA ILE A 78 8.91 -1.90 5.71
C ILE A 78 8.83 -0.68 4.80
N LEU A 79 8.25 0.39 5.33
CA LEU A 79 8.31 1.73 4.78
C LEU A 79 9.36 2.50 5.58
N LEU A 80 10.43 2.89 4.91
CA LEU A 80 11.54 3.62 5.51
C LEU A 80 11.58 5.03 4.90
N THR A 81 11.46 6.04 5.74
CA THR A 81 11.76 7.43 5.40
C THR A 81 13.16 7.76 5.90
N THR A 82 13.98 8.41 5.10
CA THR A 82 15.35 8.81 5.44
C THR A 82 15.62 10.26 5.07
N GLY A 83 16.67 10.83 5.66
CA GLY A 83 17.14 12.19 5.44
C GLY A 83 16.87 13.08 6.65
N ALA A 84 16.13 14.17 6.50
CA ALA A 84 15.82 15.13 7.56
C ALA A 84 15.30 14.46 8.83
N ILE A 85 14.47 13.42 8.68
CA ILE A 85 14.06 12.51 9.75
C ILE A 85 14.06 11.08 9.23
N LYS A 86 14.67 10.18 10.00
CA LYS A 86 14.53 8.75 9.81
C LYS A 86 13.23 8.26 10.46
N HIS A 87 12.46 7.43 9.76
CA HIS A 87 11.28 6.79 10.31
C HIS A 87 11.07 5.43 9.66
N GLN A 88 10.74 4.43 10.45
CA GLN A 88 10.48 3.09 9.98
C GLN A 88 9.08 2.64 10.41
N GLU A 89 8.25 2.27 9.43
CA GLU A 89 6.91 1.72 9.67
C GLU A 89 6.85 0.28 9.11
N LYS A 90 6.45 -0.67 9.96
CA LYS A 90 6.12 -2.03 9.52
C LYS A 90 4.69 -2.02 8.98
N VAL A 91 4.51 -2.45 7.74
CA VAL A 91 3.21 -2.52 7.08
C VAL A 91 2.79 -3.99 6.99
N LYS A 92 1.59 -4.29 7.46
CA LYS A 92 0.95 -5.60 7.29
C LYS A 92 -0.47 -5.41 6.76
N LYS A 93 -0.81 -6.15 5.71
CA LYS A 93 -2.13 -6.12 5.08
C LYS A 93 -2.59 -7.55 4.82
N PHE A 94 -3.86 -7.80 5.09
CA PHE A 94 -4.52 -9.06 4.75
C PHE A 94 -5.91 -8.72 4.20
N VAL A 95 -6.21 -9.22 3.00
CA VAL A 95 -7.51 -9.04 2.36
C VAL A 95 -7.99 -10.39 1.83
N LYS A 96 -9.21 -10.76 2.19
CA LYS A 96 -9.94 -11.90 1.61
C LYS A 96 -11.07 -11.36 0.75
N GLU A 97 -11.07 -11.75 -0.52
CA GLU A 97 -12.15 -11.42 -1.45
C GLU A 97 -12.90 -12.71 -1.82
N THR A 98 -14.22 -12.60 -1.80
CA THR A 98 -15.19 -13.62 -2.24
C THR A 98 -16.09 -12.99 -3.31
N GLU A 99 -17.05 -13.73 -3.85
CA GLU A 99 -18.04 -13.17 -4.79
C GLU A 99 -18.83 -12.01 -4.18
N ASP A 100 -19.27 -12.16 -2.92
CA ASP A 100 -20.17 -11.20 -2.28
C ASP A 100 -19.45 -10.16 -1.43
N ASN A 101 -18.32 -10.53 -0.83
CA ASN A 101 -17.71 -9.75 0.26
C ASN A 101 -16.20 -9.58 0.09
N ILE A 102 -15.73 -8.44 0.58
CA ILE A 102 -14.32 -8.12 0.79
C ILE A 102 -14.11 -7.93 2.29
N ILE A 103 -13.25 -8.76 2.87
CA ILE A 103 -12.89 -8.69 4.29
C ILE A 103 -11.45 -8.21 4.41
N ILE A 104 -11.24 -7.16 5.18
CA ILE A 104 -9.94 -6.55 5.44
C ILE A 104 -9.61 -6.68 6.92
N VAL A 105 -8.41 -7.19 7.23
CA VAL A 105 -7.93 -7.25 8.62
C VAL A 105 -7.35 -5.90 9.03
N ASP A 106 -7.85 -5.36 10.13
CA ASP A 106 -7.30 -4.18 10.80
C ASP A 106 -6.53 -4.61 12.05
N TYR A 107 -5.23 -4.82 11.88
CA TYR A 107 -4.33 -5.24 12.95
C TYR A 107 -4.19 -4.22 14.08
N SER A 108 -4.46 -2.93 13.83
CA SER A 108 -4.32 -1.89 14.86
C SER A 108 -5.46 -1.90 15.86
N ASN A 109 -6.64 -2.32 15.44
CA ASN A 109 -7.83 -2.40 16.27
C ASN A 109 -8.29 -3.86 16.49
N GLU A 110 -7.47 -4.83 16.07
CA GLU A 110 -7.75 -6.26 16.17
C GLU A 110 -9.16 -6.64 15.70
N GLN A 111 -9.53 -6.17 14.50
CA GLN A 111 -10.88 -6.33 13.96
C GLN A 111 -10.89 -6.72 12.48
N LEU A 112 -11.96 -7.36 12.02
CA LEU A 112 -12.22 -7.67 10.62
C LEU A 112 -13.28 -6.69 10.07
N ILE A 113 -12.95 -5.99 9.00
CA ILE A 113 -13.87 -5.05 8.34
C ILE A 113 -14.45 -5.72 7.10
N GLU A 114 -15.75 -5.97 7.11
CA GLU A 114 -16.47 -6.60 6.00
C GLU A 114 -17.22 -5.54 5.16
N HIS A 115 -16.98 -5.57 3.85
CA HIS A 115 -17.66 -4.76 2.85
C HIS A 115 -18.37 -5.66 1.84
N LYS A 116 -19.59 -5.28 1.43
CA LYS A 116 -20.20 -5.86 0.23
C LYS A 116 -19.37 -5.49 -0.99
N ARG A 117 -19.11 -6.47 -1.85
CA ARG A 117 -18.45 -6.27 -3.13
C ARG A 117 -19.38 -5.45 -4.02
N ALA A 118 -18.89 -4.31 -4.50
CA ALA A 118 -19.54 -3.62 -5.62
C ALA A 118 -19.50 -4.54 -6.86
N ALA A 119 -20.44 -4.37 -7.79
CA ALA A 119 -20.52 -5.16 -9.02
C ALA A 119 -19.12 -5.41 -9.63
N SER A 120 -18.84 -6.68 -9.98
CA SER A 120 -17.52 -7.18 -10.33
C SER A 120 -16.77 -6.23 -11.28
N LYS A 121 -15.60 -5.76 -10.87
CA LYS A 121 -14.67 -5.05 -11.76
C LYS A 121 -14.35 -5.95 -12.94
N ASN A 122 -14.53 -5.45 -14.16
CA ASN A 122 -14.18 -6.24 -15.33
C ASN A 122 -12.66 -6.42 -15.35
N PRO A 123 -12.11 -7.59 -15.69
CA PRO A 123 -10.66 -7.76 -15.87
C PRO A 123 -10.06 -6.75 -16.87
N LYS A 124 -10.88 -6.29 -17.83
CA LYS A 124 -10.53 -5.21 -18.77
C LYS A 124 -10.26 -3.87 -18.09
N ASP A 125 -10.78 -3.63 -16.89
CA ASP A 125 -10.50 -2.42 -16.10
C ASP A 125 -9.03 -2.37 -15.65
N ASP A 126 -8.38 -3.52 -15.47
CA ASP A 126 -6.97 -3.57 -15.07
C ASP A 126 -6.02 -3.17 -16.20
N ILE A 127 -6.42 -3.32 -17.47
CA ILE A 127 -5.63 -2.90 -18.63
C ILE A 127 -6.17 -1.63 -19.31
N LYS A 128 -7.15 -0.98 -18.68
CA LYS A 128 -7.73 0.25 -19.21
C LYS A 128 -6.65 1.32 -19.37
N ASN A 129 -6.58 1.91 -20.55
CA ASN A 129 -5.56 2.90 -20.96
C ASN A 129 -4.12 2.36 -21.09
N LEU A 130 -3.92 1.04 -21.14
CA LEU A 130 -2.64 0.43 -21.46
C LEU A 130 -2.66 -0.15 -22.88
N ALA A 131 -1.54 -0.03 -23.59
CA ALA A 131 -1.34 -0.64 -24.89
C ALA A 131 -0.62 -1.98 -24.74
N TYR A 132 -1.05 -2.99 -25.48
CA TYR A 132 -0.32 -4.24 -25.59
C TYR A 132 1.04 -4.00 -26.27
N LYS A 133 2.11 -4.56 -25.69
CA LYS A 133 3.51 -4.40 -26.13
C LYS A 133 4.18 -5.71 -26.51
N GLY A 134 3.45 -6.82 -26.55
CA GLY A 134 4.00 -8.15 -26.81
C GLY A 134 4.00 -9.01 -25.56
N LYS A 135 4.96 -9.93 -25.49
CA LYS A 135 5.08 -10.88 -24.37
C LYS A 135 6.36 -10.64 -23.57
N SER A 136 6.36 -11.07 -22.32
CA SER A 136 7.54 -11.03 -21.44
C SER A 136 7.51 -12.23 -20.49
N THR A 137 8.66 -12.60 -19.93
CA THR A 137 8.77 -13.74 -19.01
C THR A 137 9.00 -13.23 -17.60
N ILE A 138 8.15 -13.64 -16.66
CA ILE A 138 8.24 -13.32 -15.22
C ILE A 138 8.11 -14.62 -14.43
N ALA A 139 9.11 -14.94 -13.59
CA ALA A 139 9.16 -16.20 -12.84
C ALA A 139 8.89 -17.42 -13.74
N ASP A 140 9.60 -17.50 -14.87
CA ASP A 140 9.51 -18.55 -15.89
C ASP A 140 8.14 -18.72 -16.58
N ILE A 141 7.24 -17.75 -16.41
CA ILE A 141 5.94 -17.72 -17.08
C ILE A 141 5.90 -16.59 -18.11
N GLU A 142 5.57 -16.96 -19.35
CA GLU A 142 5.30 -16.00 -20.42
C GLU A 142 3.95 -15.32 -20.21
N CYS A 143 3.94 -13.99 -20.13
CA CYS A 143 2.76 -13.17 -19.88
C CYS A 143 2.61 -12.03 -20.90
N ASP A 144 1.38 -11.56 -21.07
CA ASP A 144 1.07 -10.44 -21.96
C ASP A 144 1.53 -9.14 -21.31
N LEU A 145 2.38 -8.41 -22.02
CA LEU A 145 2.92 -7.14 -21.56
C LEU A 145 2.04 -5.98 -21.99
N TRP A 146 1.62 -5.19 -21.02
CA TRP A 146 0.77 -4.00 -21.19
C TRP A 146 1.49 -2.79 -20.63
N GLU A 147 1.58 -1.71 -21.40
CA GLU A 147 2.31 -0.51 -21.00
C GLU A 147 1.55 0.76 -21.39
N GLY A 148 1.61 1.76 -20.53
CA GLY A 148 1.08 3.08 -20.78
C GLY A 148 1.37 3.99 -19.60
N MET A 149 1.61 5.28 -19.87
CA MET A 149 1.63 6.33 -18.85
C MET A 149 2.46 6.01 -17.58
N GLY A 150 3.66 5.47 -17.75
CA GLY A 150 4.52 5.09 -16.62
C GLY A 150 4.04 3.87 -15.84
N ILE A 151 3.01 3.17 -16.28
CA ILE A 151 2.60 1.85 -15.78
C ILE A 151 3.06 0.79 -16.75
N ARG A 152 3.61 -0.28 -16.22
CA ARG A 152 3.87 -1.52 -16.94
C ARG A 152 3.26 -2.68 -16.18
N LYS A 153 2.49 -3.53 -16.86
CA LYS A 153 1.87 -4.74 -16.30
C LYS A 153 2.24 -5.94 -17.15
N CYS A 154 2.53 -7.07 -16.52
CA CYS A 154 2.59 -8.35 -17.22
C CYS A 154 1.51 -9.27 -16.66
N MET A 155 0.59 -9.70 -17.53
CA MET A 155 -0.62 -10.41 -17.13
C MET A 155 -0.65 -11.81 -17.76
N TYR A 156 -0.77 -12.83 -16.93
CA TYR A 156 -0.91 -14.22 -17.34
C TYR A 156 -2.30 -14.72 -16.96
N LYS A 157 -3.16 -15.04 -17.94
CA LYS A 157 -4.49 -15.64 -17.69
C LYS A 157 -5.33 -14.86 -16.65
N GLY A 158 -5.23 -13.53 -16.66
CA GLY A 158 -5.91 -12.62 -15.71
C GLY A 158 -5.12 -12.33 -14.41
N ILE A 159 -4.03 -13.04 -14.16
CA ILE A 159 -3.16 -12.85 -12.98
C ILE A 159 -2.08 -11.82 -13.33
N ILE A 160 -1.96 -10.76 -12.53
CA ILE A 160 -0.89 -9.77 -12.68
C ILE A 160 0.39 -10.33 -12.05
N LEU A 161 1.37 -10.68 -12.88
CA LEU A 161 2.69 -11.18 -12.45
C LEU A 161 3.68 -10.03 -12.24
N LEU A 162 3.52 -8.94 -12.97
CA LEU A 162 4.33 -7.73 -12.81
C LEU A 162 3.42 -6.50 -12.77
N LEU A 163 3.67 -5.60 -11.84
CA LEU A 163 3.13 -4.25 -11.82
C LEU A 163 4.26 -3.28 -11.49
N GLU A 164 4.64 -2.45 -12.45
CA GLU A 164 5.57 -1.34 -12.27
C GLU A 164 4.83 -0.03 -12.50
N SER A 165 5.19 0.98 -11.70
CA SER A 165 4.66 2.33 -11.82
C SER A 165 5.78 3.33 -11.60
N HIS A 166 5.92 4.30 -12.49
CA HIS A 166 6.87 5.40 -12.42
C HIS A 166 6.16 6.73 -12.67
N VAL A 167 6.08 7.58 -11.64
CA VAL A 167 5.43 8.89 -11.70
C VAL A 167 6.29 9.91 -10.98
N TYR A 168 6.78 10.91 -11.71
CA TYR A 168 7.77 11.88 -11.22
C TYR A 168 9.01 11.17 -10.65
N THR A 169 9.33 11.38 -9.37
CA THR A 169 10.43 10.72 -8.64
C THR A 169 9.98 9.43 -7.94
N ALA A 170 8.68 9.11 -7.98
CA ALA A 170 8.13 7.94 -7.31
C ALA A 170 8.13 6.71 -8.24
N HIS A 171 8.67 5.62 -7.74
CA HIS A 171 8.65 4.31 -8.39
C HIS A 171 8.05 3.25 -7.45
N TYR A 172 7.40 2.25 -8.04
CA TYR A 172 6.85 1.11 -7.33
C TYR A 172 6.90 -0.12 -8.25
N SER A 173 7.33 -1.25 -7.73
CA SER A 173 7.32 -2.54 -8.41
C SER A 173 6.74 -3.61 -7.50
N LYS A 174 5.85 -4.43 -8.05
CA LYS A 174 5.37 -5.67 -7.47
C LYS A 174 5.60 -6.77 -8.52
N LYS A 175 6.63 -7.57 -8.31
CA LYS A 175 7.09 -8.58 -9.28
C LYS A 175 6.98 -9.98 -8.67
N ALA A 176 6.35 -10.90 -9.40
CA ALA A 176 6.28 -12.29 -9.00
C ALA A 176 7.69 -12.91 -9.04
N ILE A 177 8.05 -13.58 -7.95
CA ILE A 177 9.30 -14.33 -7.80
C ILE A 177 9.06 -15.84 -7.75
N THR A 178 7.84 -16.26 -7.41
CA THR A 178 7.43 -17.65 -7.40
C THR A 178 5.98 -17.74 -7.83
N VAL A 179 5.67 -18.65 -8.75
CA VAL A 179 4.31 -18.89 -9.24
C VAL A 179 4.06 -20.39 -9.22
N LEU A 180 3.06 -20.81 -8.45
CA LEU A 180 2.61 -22.20 -8.34
C LEU A 180 1.13 -22.23 -8.75
N LEU A 181 0.81 -22.92 -9.83
CA LEU A 181 -0.55 -22.99 -10.40
C LEU A 181 -1.10 -24.41 -10.27
N ASP A 182 -2.43 -24.53 -10.33
CA ASP A 182 -3.15 -25.80 -10.32
C ASP A 182 -2.80 -26.68 -9.10
N ILE A 183 -2.64 -26.02 -7.94
CA ILE A 183 -2.33 -26.68 -6.66
C ILE A 183 -3.58 -26.91 -5.82
N ASN A 184 -3.60 -28.03 -5.10
CA ASN A 184 -4.65 -28.33 -4.15
C ASN A 184 -4.42 -27.55 -2.85
N HIS A 185 -5.32 -26.61 -2.59
CA HIS A 185 -5.28 -25.81 -1.37
C HIS A 185 -6.03 -26.49 -0.21
N THR A 186 -5.45 -26.42 0.99
CA THR A 186 -6.19 -26.84 2.20
C THR A 186 -7.16 -25.74 2.63
N LYS A 187 -8.24 -26.10 3.34
CA LYS A 187 -9.20 -25.10 3.84
C LYS A 187 -8.57 -24.12 4.84
N GLU A 188 -7.58 -24.58 5.58
CA GLU A 188 -6.83 -23.80 6.58
C GLU A 188 -6.06 -22.64 5.95
N GLU A 189 -5.57 -22.79 4.72
CA GLU A 189 -4.88 -21.71 4.00
C GLU A 189 -5.80 -20.53 3.64
N PHE A 190 -7.12 -20.66 3.83
CA PHE A 190 -8.09 -19.62 3.55
C PHE A 190 -8.84 -19.10 4.80
N THR A 191 -8.36 -19.44 6.00
CA THR A 191 -8.93 -18.93 7.25
C THR A 191 -8.54 -17.48 7.48
N LEU A 192 -9.40 -16.78 8.22
CA LEU A 192 -9.14 -15.44 8.70
C LEU A 192 -8.50 -15.53 10.10
N PRO A 193 -7.73 -14.51 10.52
CA PRO A 193 -7.37 -14.36 11.93
C PRO A 193 -8.61 -14.31 12.81
N ASP A 194 -8.48 -14.79 14.05
CA ASP A 194 -9.56 -14.78 15.03
C ASP A 194 -9.74 -13.37 15.64
N TYR A 195 -10.55 -12.55 14.96
CA TYR A 195 -10.86 -11.18 15.34
C TYR A 195 -12.36 -10.90 15.14
N PRO A 196 -12.97 -10.01 15.93
CA PRO A 196 -14.37 -9.62 15.78
C PRO A 196 -14.66 -9.00 14.40
N ILE A 197 -15.76 -9.44 13.77
CA ILE A 197 -16.22 -8.93 12.46
C ILE A 197 -17.14 -7.72 12.63
N HIS A 198 -16.76 -6.62 12.00
CA HIS A 198 -17.56 -5.41 11.85
C HIS A 198 -18.05 -5.28 10.40
N LYS A 199 -19.36 -5.44 10.22
CA LYS A 199 -20.02 -5.28 8.93
C LYS A 199 -20.35 -3.81 8.69
N ILE A 200 -19.83 -3.25 7.59
CA ILE A 200 -20.23 -1.90 7.18
C ILE A 200 -21.50 -2.02 6.32
N GLY A 201 -22.65 -1.95 6.99
CA GLY A 201 -23.97 -1.90 6.36
C GLY A 201 -24.40 -0.46 6.03
N PHE A 202 -25.25 -0.31 5.02
CA PHE A 202 -25.84 0.95 4.52
C PHE A 202 -26.67 1.76 5.54
N PHE A 203 -26.72 1.37 6.81
CA PHE A 203 -27.46 2.11 7.82
C PHE A 203 -26.73 3.41 8.15
N LYS A 204 -27.47 4.52 8.01
CA LYS A 204 -27.08 5.89 8.38
C LYS A 204 -26.88 6.01 9.89
N ASP A 205 -25.96 5.25 10.47
CA ASP A 205 -25.47 5.57 11.79
C ASP A 205 -24.39 6.64 11.61
N ASN A 206 -24.74 7.87 11.97
CA ASN A 206 -23.90 9.07 11.89
C ASN A 206 -22.61 9.00 12.74
N LYS A 207 -22.24 7.84 13.27
CA LYS A 207 -20.91 7.58 13.79
C LYS A 207 -19.98 7.35 12.61
N LYS A 208 -19.44 8.46 12.08
CA LYS A 208 -18.24 8.44 11.25
C LYS A 208 -17.16 7.67 12.03
N THR A 209 -17.01 6.38 11.77
CA THR A 209 -15.81 5.66 12.17
C THR A 209 -14.65 6.38 11.50
N LYS A 210 -13.84 7.08 12.29
CA LYS A 210 -12.59 7.73 11.87
C LYS A 210 -11.53 6.67 11.54
N ASN A 211 -11.91 5.56 10.91
CA ASN A 211 -10.98 4.53 10.47
C ASN A 211 -10.52 4.90 9.06
N THR A 212 -9.89 6.07 8.94
CA THR A 212 -8.93 6.27 7.85
C THR A 212 -7.80 5.27 8.12
N THR A 213 -7.83 4.12 7.44
CA THR A 213 -6.71 3.17 7.41
C THR A 213 -5.41 3.94 7.19
N LYS A 214 -4.64 4.17 8.26
CA LYS A 214 -3.45 5.05 8.30
C LYS A 214 -2.30 4.50 7.44
N THR A 215 -2.30 3.21 7.14
CA THR A 215 -1.20 2.50 6.48
C THR A 215 -1.41 2.30 4.97
N GLY A 216 -2.44 2.93 4.39
CA GLY A 216 -2.86 2.67 3.01
C GLY A 216 -2.59 3.76 1.99
N SER A 217 -2.15 4.97 2.37
CA SER A 217 -2.18 6.09 1.41
C SER A 217 -1.17 5.94 0.29
N PHE A 218 0.09 5.58 0.53
CA PHE A 218 1.10 5.47 -0.53
C PHE A 218 0.70 4.48 -1.63
N ARG A 219 0.31 3.25 -1.25
CA ARG A 219 -0.11 2.21 -2.19
C ARG A 219 -1.42 2.58 -2.90
N LYS A 220 -2.40 3.15 -2.20
CA LYS A 220 -3.66 3.62 -2.81
C LYS A 220 -3.40 4.81 -3.75
N LEU A 221 -2.50 5.72 -3.40
CA LEU A 221 -2.17 6.91 -4.18
C LEU A 221 -1.42 6.57 -5.46
N ILE A 222 -0.44 5.65 -5.40
CA ILE A 222 0.24 5.15 -6.59
C ILE A 222 -0.72 4.34 -7.45
N LYS A 223 -1.49 3.39 -6.89
CA LYS A 223 -2.42 2.58 -7.68
C LYS A 223 -3.54 3.40 -8.35
N ASN A 224 -4.04 4.47 -7.73
CA ASN A 224 -5.23 5.19 -8.21
C ASN A 224 -4.92 6.44 -9.05
N LYS A 225 -3.74 7.08 -8.95
CA LYS A 225 -3.48 8.36 -9.64
C LYS A 225 -2.82 8.26 -11.00
N VAL A 226 -2.28 7.10 -11.39
CA VAL A 226 -1.72 6.95 -12.75
C VAL A 226 -2.82 6.92 -13.82
N ALA A 227 -4.09 6.79 -13.42
CA ALA A 227 -5.24 6.89 -14.33
C ALA A 227 -5.60 8.32 -14.78
N ILE A 228 -4.91 9.38 -14.31
CA ILE A 228 -5.40 10.78 -14.45
C ILE A 228 -4.57 11.66 -15.41
N SER A 229 -3.37 11.30 -15.84
CA SER A 229 -2.53 12.21 -16.65
C SER A 229 -2.77 12.14 -18.18
N GLY A 230 -3.93 11.67 -18.64
CA GLY A 230 -4.22 11.40 -20.07
C GLY A 230 -4.29 12.63 -20.98
N ASP A 231 -4.20 13.84 -20.43
CA ASP A 231 -4.30 15.06 -21.23
C ASP A 231 -2.91 15.50 -21.73
N LYS A 232 -2.66 15.23 -23.01
CA LYS A 232 -1.64 15.91 -23.83
C LYS A 232 -2.01 17.39 -23.94
N VAL A 233 -1.70 18.17 -22.90
CA VAL A 233 -1.77 19.62 -22.94
C VAL A 233 -0.36 20.13 -22.72
N SER A 234 0.13 20.95 -23.65
CA SER A 234 1.33 21.75 -23.48
C SER A 234 1.20 22.56 -22.19
N PHE A 235 1.90 22.13 -21.14
CA PHE A 235 1.89 22.82 -19.85
C PHE A 235 3.18 23.64 -19.72
N THR A 236 3.06 24.83 -19.14
CA THR A 236 4.22 25.60 -18.70
C THR A 236 4.95 24.86 -17.57
N GLN A 237 6.28 24.96 -17.53
CA GLN A 237 7.15 24.28 -16.55
C GLN A 237 6.72 24.57 -15.09
N GLU A 238 6.22 25.77 -14.82
CA GLU A 238 5.72 26.15 -13.51
C GLU A 238 4.46 25.36 -13.08
N ARG A 239 3.53 25.10 -14.01
CA ARG A 239 2.30 24.34 -13.72
C ARG A 239 2.63 22.87 -13.47
N GLU A 240 3.61 22.33 -14.17
CA GLU A 240 4.10 20.97 -13.95
C GLU A 240 4.77 20.83 -12.58
N ASN A 241 5.63 21.79 -12.20
CA ASN A 241 6.25 21.83 -10.88
C ASN A 241 5.21 21.88 -9.74
N ARG A 242 4.16 22.69 -9.88
CA ARG A 242 3.05 22.73 -8.90
C ARG A 242 2.31 21.39 -8.80
N LYS A 243 2.09 20.70 -9.93
CA LYS A 243 1.47 19.36 -9.95
C LYS A 243 2.37 18.32 -9.28
N LYS A 244 3.67 18.32 -9.58
CA LYS A 244 4.69 17.47 -8.94
C LYS A 244 4.70 17.68 -7.43
N GLN A 245 4.79 18.93 -6.97
CA GLN A 245 4.80 19.25 -5.55
C GLN A 245 3.50 18.83 -4.85
N LYS A 246 2.34 19.05 -5.47
CA LYS A 246 1.05 18.58 -4.93
C LYS A 246 0.99 17.04 -4.88
N PHE A 247 1.58 16.35 -5.85
CA PHE A 247 1.69 14.89 -5.83
C PHE A 247 2.56 14.42 -4.66
N LEU A 248 3.76 14.96 -4.51
CA LEU A 248 4.70 14.61 -3.44
C LEU A 248 4.14 14.93 -2.04
N ASN A 249 3.49 16.09 -1.88
CA ASN A 249 2.82 16.44 -0.62
C ASN A 249 1.68 15.50 -0.25
N ASN A 250 0.94 15.00 -1.24
CA ASN A 250 -0.06 13.96 -0.99
C ASN A 250 0.58 12.63 -0.64
N LEU A 251 1.69 12.28 -1.30
CA LEU A 251 2.42 11.03 -1.08
C LEU A 251 3.04 10.98 0.32
N GLY A 252 3.63 12.08 0.77
CA GLY A 252 4.25 12.23 2.09
C GLY A 252 3.28 12.71 3.19
N LYS A 253 1.96 12.71 2.95
CA LYS A 253 0.98 13.25 3.92
C LYS A 253 0.99 12.49 5.25
N ASP A 254 0.98 11.16 5.18
CA ASP A 254 0.95 10.33 6.40
C ASP A 254 2.27 10.45 7.16
N ILE A 255 3.40 10.46 6.44
CA ILE A 255 4.74 10.71 6.98
C ILE A 255 4.76 12.06 7.70
N PHE A 256 4.25 13.13 7.06
CA PHE A 256 4.16 14.45 7.66
C PHE A 256 3.31 14.45 8.94
N ILE A 257 2.14 13.79 8.94
CA ILE A 257 1.27 13.71 10.12
C ILE A 257 1.98 12.99 11.28
N GLN A 258 2.65 11.87 10.99
CA GLN A 258 3.39 11.10 11.99
C GLN A 258 4.57 11.90 12.53
N GLN A 259 5.41 12.47 11.67
CA GLN A 259 6.57 13.27 12.07
C GLN A 259 6.17 14.50 12.88
N LYS A 260 5.07 15.17 12.52
CA LYS A 260 4.54 16.31 13.26
C LYS A 260 4.12 15.95 14.70
N LYS A 261 3.80 14.68 14.95
CA LYS A 261 3.56 14.16 16.30
C LYS A 261 4.86 13.72 16.98
N LEU A 262 5.69 12.94 16.29
CA LEU A 262 6.89 12.32 16.87
C LEU A 262 7.98 13.33 17.26
N LEU A 263 8.15 14.43 16.52
CA LEU A 263 9.21 15.41 16.80
C LEU A 263 9.03 16.15 18.13
N PRO A 264 7.84 16.68 18.47
CA PRO A 264 7.59 17.20 19.81
C PRO A 264 7.77 16.15 20.92
N ASP A 265 7.32 14.92 20.69
CA ASP A 265 7.45 13.83 21.66
C ASP A 265 8.94 13.52 21.91
N LEU A 266 9.74 13.42 20.83
CA LEU A 266 11.19 13.24 20.89
C LEU A 266 11.85 14.35 21.72
N LEU A 267 11.53 15.61 21.42
CA LEU A 267 12.08 16.75 22.14
C LEU A 267 11.80 16.66 23.65
N LEU A 268 10.57 16.30 24.03
CA LEU A 268 10.19 16.17 25.44
C LEU A 268 10.97 15.05 26.13
N SER A 269 11.14 13.89 25.48
CA SER A 269 11.92 12.80 26.06
C SER A 269 13.40 13.12 26.17
N MET A 270 13.99 13.83 25.20
CA MET A 270 15.38 14.29 25.32
C MET A 270 15.55 15.21 26.53
N GLN A 271 14.60 16.12 26.78
CA GLN A 271 14.60 16.98 27.97
C GLN A 271 14.54 16.18 29.28
N LYS A 272 13.63 15.20 29.36
CA LYS A 272 13.52 14.31 30.53
C LYS A 272 14.80 13.48 30.74
N THR A 273 15.32 12.91 29.65
CA THR A 273 16.53 12.07 29.66
C THR A 273 17.72 12.86 30.17
N ARG A 274 17.94 14.07 29.64
CA ARG A 274 18.99 14.99 30.13
C ARG A 274 18.85 15.26 31.62
N ALA A 275 17.67 15.64 32.08
CA ALA A 275 17.43 15.98 33.48
C ALA A 275 17.67 14.77 34.42
N CYS A 276 17.27 13.58 33.99
CA CYS A 276 17.50 12.33 34.73
C CYS A 276 19.00 11.98 34.79
N LEU A 277 19.69 12.03 33.65
CA LEU A 277 21.12 11.70 33.56
C LEU A 277 22.01 12.64 34.39
N GLN A 278 21.57 13.88 34.63
CA GLN A 278 22.31 14.82 35.49
C GLN A 278 22.41 14.33 36.94
N THR A 279 21.38 13.68 37.47
CA THR A 279 21.30 13.32 38.91
C THR A 279 21.84 11.93 39.23
N VAL A 280 21.93 11.04 38.25
CA VAL A 280 22.34 9.64 38.49
C VAL A 280 23.85 9.47 38.53
N GLU A 281 24.31 8.54 39.38
CA GLU A 281 25.72 8.27 39.63
C GLU A 281 26.19 6.89 39.15
N ASN A 282 25.27 6.00 38.78
CA ASN A 282 25.59 4.64 38.37
C ASN A 282 25.01 4.28 36.99
N PRO A 283 25.63 3.34 36.25
CA PRO A 283 25.22 2.99 34.91
C PRO A 283 23.83 2.33 34.85
N PHE A 284 23.38 1.67 35.90
CA PHE A 284 22.08 1.01 35.92
C PHE A 284 20.94 2.04 35.86
N GLU A 285 20.96 3.03 36.74
CA GLU A 285 20.01 4.14 36.74
C GLU A 285 20.13 5.00 35.47
N ALA A 286 21.35 5.18 34.94
CA ALA A 286 21.54 5.87 33.68
C ALA A 286 20.85 5.15 32.51
N ASN A 287 20.87 3.81 32.48
CA ASN A 287 20.13 3.03 31.49
C ASN A 287 18.61 3.18 31.64
N GLU A 288 18.10 3.28 32.87
CA GLU A 288 16.68 3.56 33.12
C GLU A 288 16.28 4.96 32.59
N CYS A 289 17.14 5.97 32.78
CA CYS A 289 16.91 7.32 32.28
C CYS A 289 16.75 7.41 30.74
N ILE A 290 17.45 6.56 29.99
CA ILE A 290 17.44 6.61 28.52
C ILE A 290 16.38 5.71 27.87
N GLU A 291 15.71 4.83 28.63
CA GLU A 291 14.80 3.82 28.09
C GLU A 291 13.68 4.44 27.22
N GLU A 292 13.00 5.48 27.71
CA GLU A 292 11.94 6.19 26.96
C GLU A 292 12.50 6.79 25.65
N PHE A 293 13.72 7.31 25.70
CA PHE A 293 14.40 7.90 24.55
C PHE A 293 14.83 6.84 23.53
N SER A 294 15.38 5.71 23.98
CA SER A 294 15.74 4.57 23.14
C SER A 294 14.52 4.00 22.43
N HIS A 295 13.38 3.84 23.11
CA HIS A 295 12.13 3.45 22.47
C HIS A 295 11.65 4.44 21.39
N MET A 296 11.90 5.73 21.56
CA MET A 296 11.58 6.71 20.53
C MET A 296 12.56 6.73 19.37
N LYS A 297 13.86 6.53 19.63
CA LYS A 297 14.86 6.30 18.59
C LYS A 297 14.52 5.08 17.74
N GLU A 298 14.03 4.00 18.35
CA GLU A 298 13.56 2.81 17.63
C GLU A 298 12.39 3.15 16.69
N LYS A 299 11.41 3.95 17.14
CA LYS A 299 10.31 4.46 16.29
C LYS A 299 10.79 5.37 15.16
N LEU A 300 11.95 6.00 15.31
CA LEU A 300 12.64 6.77 14.28
C LEU A 300 13.58 5.90 13.43
N GLY A 301 13.57 4.57 13.62
CA GLY A 301 14.35 3.63 12.84
C GLY A 301 15.84 3.61 13.19
N SER A 302 16.23 4.07 14.38
CA SER A 302 17.54 3.70 14.93
C SER A 302 17.51 2.22 15.31
N LEU A 303 18.61 1.50 15.02
CA LEU A 303 18.81 0.10 15.41
C LEU A 303 19.93 -0.03 16.45
N GLU A 304 20.49 1.09 16.90
CA GLU A 304 21.54 1.09 17.90
C GLU A 304 20.92 0.88 19.28
N GLU A 305 21.40 -0.17 19.95
CA GLU A 305 21.13 -0.35 21.37
C GLU A 305 21.96 0.68 22.13
N ASP A 306 21.30 1.64 22.77
CA ASP A 306 21.97 2.75 23.46
C ASP A 306 22.44 2.36 24.88
N TYR A 307 22.84 1.12 25.14
CA TYR A 307 23.20 0.71 26.51
C TYR A 307 24.46 1.43 27.02
N ILE A 308 24.33 2.02 28.20
CA ILE A 308 25.42 2.67 28.94
C ILE A 308 26.14 1.60 29.75
N ILE A 309 27.33 1.19 29.27
CA ILE A 309 28.19 0.23 29.97
C ILE A 309 29.17 0.96 30.90
N LEU A 310 29.65 2.14 30.49
CA LEU A 310 30.58 2.98 31.25
C LEU A 310 29.90 4.29 31.65
N TRP A 311 29.95 4.61 32.94
CA TRP A 311 29.31 5.80 33.52
C TRP A 311 30.23 6.48 34.54
N ASP A 312 31.43 6.84 34.11
CA ASP A 312 32.29 7.77 34.86
C ASP A 312 31.97 9.22 34.50
N GLN A 313 32.55 10.16 35.26
CA GLN A 313 32.28 11.59 35.11
C GLN A 313 32.57 12.10 33.69
N ASN A 314 33.64 11.63 33.05
CA ASN A 314 34.01 12.08 31.71
C ASN A 314 33.02 11.56 30.65
N HIS A 315 32.64 10.28 30.73
CA HIS A 315 31.62 9.72 29.82
C HIS A 315 30.25 10.35 30.03
N LYS A 316 29.87 10.65 31.28
CA LYS A 316 28.64 11.37 31.63
C LYS A 316 28.62 12.76 31.00
N GLU A 317 29.69 13.54 31.14
CA GLU A 317 29.80 14.88 30.56
C GLU A 317 29.70 14.83 29.03
N ILE A 318 30.43 13.92 28.36
CA ILE A 318 30.38 13.75 26.90
C ILE A 318 28.96 13.40 26.43
N LEU A 319 28.25 12.51 27.12
CA LEU A 319 26.88 12.14 26.75
C LEU A 319 25.91 13.31 26.96
N LEU A 320 26.03 14.03 28.08
CA LEU A 320 25.18 15.18 28.40
C LEU A 320 25.37 16.32 27.39
N ASP A 321 26.61 16.58 26.96
CA ASP A 321 26.92 17.58 25.94
C ASP A 321 26.32 17.18 24.60
N LYS A 322 26.48 15.92 24.18
CA LYS A 322 25.86 15.41 22.94
C LYS A 322 24.34 15.55 22.97
N ILE A 323 23.70 15.21 24.09
CA ILE A 323 22.25 15.38 24.24
C ILE A 323 21.87 16.87 24.18
N GLU A 324 22.66 17.77 24.77
CA GLU A 324 22.36 19.19 24.73
C GLU A 324 22.46 19.79 23.33
N ASP A 325 23.47 19.40 22.56
CA ASP A 325 23.64 19.87 21.19
C ASP A 325 22.44 19.47 20.33
N GLU A 326 22.02 18.20 20.42
CA GLU A 326 20.85 17.70 19.71
C GLU A 326 19.55 18.39 20.19
N LEU A 327 19.40 18.59 21.50
CA LEU A 327 18.24 19.23 22.12
C LEU A 327 18.13 20.70 21.70
N THR A 328 19.23 21.45 21.72
CA THR A 328 19.30 22.85 21.27
C THR A 328 18.93 22.97 19.80
N GLY A 329 19.47 22.08 18.95
CA GLY A 329 19.15 22.02 17.53
C GLY A 329 17.65 21.78 17.27
N LEU A 330 17.05 20.81 17.97
CA LEU A 330 15.63 20.49 17.81
C LEU A 330 14.71 21.58 18.40
N GLN A 331 15.08 22.18 19.53
CA GLN A 331 14.34 23.29 20.13
C GLN A 331 14.28 24.50 19.20
N ALA A 332 15.41 24.88 18.60
CA ALA A 332 15.48 25.99 17.65
C ALA A 332 14.56 25.76 16.42
N LYS A 333 14.45 24.51 15.96
CA LYS A 333 13.60 24.12 14.82
C LYS A 333 12.11 23.96 15.19
N ASN A 334 11.77 23.76 16.46
CA ASN A 334 10.40 23.46 16.92
C ASN A 334 9.33 24.51 16.50
N PRO A 335 9.58 25.83 16.56
CA PRO A 335 8.63 26.83 16.07
C PRO A 335 8.34 26.71 14.56
N CYS A 336 9.33 26.30 13.76
CA CYS A 336 9.15 26.02 12.34
C CYS A 336 8.32 24.75 12.14
N ILE A 337 8.70 23.65 12.80
CA ILE A 337 8.02 22.35 12.76
C ILE A 337 6.52 22.49 13.09
N LYS A 338 6.17 23.26 14.12
CA LYS A 338 4.77 23.50 14.52
C LYS A 338 3.97 24.21 13.41
N ARG A 339 4.60 25.15 12.69
CA ARG A 339 3.97 25.93 11.60
C ARG A 339 3.90 25.20 10.27
N ALA A 340 4.73 24.19 10.04
CA ALA A 340 4.74 23.41 8.80
C ALA A 340 3.36 22.82 8.49
N LYS A 341 2.93 22.88 7.22
CA LYS A 341 1.60 22.41 6.77
C LYS A 341 1.66 21.14 5.92
N ASN A 342 2.84 20.78 5.44
CA ASN A 342 3.06 19.62 4.58
C ASN A 342 4.52 19.13 4.69
N ILE A 343 4.85 18.03 4.01
CA ILE A 343 6.18 17.41 4.08
C ILE A 343 7.27 18.33 3.49
N THR A 344 6.97 19.15 2.48
CA THR A 344 7.93 20.14 1.94
C THR A 344 8.29 21.18 3.00
N ASP A 345 7.30 21.78 3.66
CA ASP A 345 7.53 22.78 4.71
C ASP A 345 8.32 22.16 5.87
N LEU A 346 7.99 20.94 6.26
CA LEU A 346 8.65 20.23 7.36
C LEU A 346 10.11 19.92 7.02
N SER A 347 10.38 19.41 5.81
CA SER A 347 11.75 19.18 5.33
C SER A 347 12.57 20.47 5.34
N ALA A 348 11.99 21.59 4.91
CA ALA A 348 12.65 22.89 4.92
C ALA A 348 13.04 23.34 6.34
N CYS A 349 12.21 23.07 7.35
CA CYS A 349 12.52 23.36 8.75
C CYS A 349 13.68 22.53 9.31
N LEU A 350 13.94 21.37 8.72
CA LEU A 350 14.86 20.37 9.27
C LEU A 350 16.20 20.34 8.53
N LYS A 351 16.35 21.10 7.44
CA LYS A 351 17.63 21.27 6.76
C LYS A 351 18.72 21.59 7.78
N ASN A 352 19.82 20.85 7.70
CA ASN A 352 21.02 21.23 8.41
C ASN A 352 21.71 22.30 7.57
N GLU A 353 22.04 23.42 8.19
CA GLU A 353 22.94 24.42 7.60
C GLU A 353 24.37 23.92 7.65
#